data_AF-A0A2P2LIB6-F1
#
_entry.id   AF-A0A2P2LIB6-F1
#
_cell.length_a   1.000
_cell.length_b   1.000
_cell.length_c   1.000
_cell.angle_alpha   90.00
_cell.angle_beta   90.00
_cell.angle_gamma   90.00
#
_symmetry.space_group_name_H-M   'P 1'
#
loop_
_entity.id
_entity.type
_entity.pdbx_description
1 polymer ?
#
loop_
_entity_poly.entity_id
_entity_poly.type
_entity_poly.pdbx_seq_one_letter_code
_entity_poly.pdbx_strand_id
1 'polypeptide(L)'
;MDALFEAQFSPLANTGRVLSKCGKCLRYMKYISSQPSRLYCGTCEEVYFLPQKGTIKLYKELTCPLDNFELLIFSMAGPEGKSFPLCPYCYNNPPFEGVDTLFDAARTSGSNKLGKGAGMPCFLCPHPSCRHSVIAQGVCACPECSGTLVLDPVSAPKWRLYCNMCSCLVLLPHGAHRIATTRERCPDCDSTIIEVDFNKNSTPLEDGATLHVGCILCDDLLHSLVEVKHGKSFFKRAGRARRRGAGRNAFRGRGRGFGKELDPKMSFLYF
;
A
#
# COMPACT_ATOMS: atom_id res chain seq x y z
N MET A 1 28.34 -41.87 12.31
CA MET A 1 27.43 -40.80 12.75
C MET A 1 27.63 -39.61 11.84
N ASP A 2 26.52 -39.10 11.31
CA ASP A 2 26.43 -38.29 10.10
C ASP A 2 26.91 -36.84 10.23
N ALA A 3 28.16 -36.57 9.86
CA ALA A 3 28.67 -35.20 9.65
C ALA A 3 28.06 -34.51 8.39
N LEU A 4 27.26 -35.25 7.62
CA LEU A 4 26.58 -34.74 6.41
C LEU A 4 25.15 -34.25 6.67
N PHE A 5 24.58 -34.48 7.86
CA PHE A 5 23.24 -34.01 8.24
C PHE A 5 23.23 -32.71 9.06
N GLU A 6 24.36 -32.26 9.61
CA GLU A 6 24.45 -30.97 10.30
C GLU A 6 24.50 -29.76 9.35
N ALA A 7 24.74 -29.97 8.05
CA ALA A 7 24.94 -28.89 7.09
C ALA A 7 23.64 -28.28 6.50
N GLN A 8 22.44 -28.75 6.86
CA GLN A 8 21.19 -28.32 6.18
C GLN A 8 20.24 -27.41 6.97
N PHE A 9 20.54 -27.07 8.22
CA PHE A 9 19.74 -26.08 8.95
C PHE A 9 20.65 -25.11 9.68
N SER A 10 21.09 -24.05 8.99
CA SER A 10 21.56 -22.88 9.73
C SER A 10 20.39 -22.43 10.61
N PRO A 11 20.56 -22.36 11.94
CA PRO A 11 19.48 -21.97 12.84
C PRO A 11 18.92 -20.62 12.38
N LEU A 12 17.59 -20.45 12.40
CA LEU A 12 16.94 -19.18 12.04
C LEU A 12 17.56 -17.98 12.78
N ALA A 13 18.03 -18.23 14.00
CA ALA A 13 18.75 -17.28 14.84
C ALA A 13 20.07 -16.76 14.22
N ASN A 14 20.71 -17.51 13.33
CA ASN A 14 22.00 -17.16 12.71
C ASN A 14 21.85 -16.58 11.29
N THR A 15 20.63 -16.55 10.74
CA THR A 15 20.35 -16.02 9.40
C THR A 15 19.83 -14.58 9.46
N GLY A 16 20.17 -13.79 8.45
CA GLY A 16 19.62 -12.46 8.25
C GLY A 16 20.46 -11.33 8.86
N ARG A 17 20.09 -10.09 8.55
CA ARG A 17 20.77 -8.88 9.00
C ARG A 17 19.96 -8.19 10.09
N VAL A 18 20.62 -7.58 11.08
CA VAL A 18 19.94 -6.72 12.05
C VAL A 18 19.21 -5.57 11.31
N LEU A 19 17.96 -5.29 11.66
CA LEU A 19 17.17 -4.25 10.97
C LEU A 19 16.39 -3.32 11.89
N SER A 20 15.59 -3.84 12.82
CA SER A 20 14.72 -3.03 13.69
C SER A 20 14.57 -3.66 15.08
N LYS A 21 14.15 -2.89 16.09
CA LYS A 21 13.95 -3.37 17.47
C LYS A 21 12.55 -3.95 17.70
N CYS A 22 12.52 -5.03 18.46
CA CYS A 22 11.30 -5.64 18.96
C CYS A 22 10.67 -4.74 20.02
N GLY A 23 9.38 -4.46 19.93
CA GLY A 23 8.68 -3.64 20.93
C GLY A 23 8.51 -4.33 22.30
N LYS A 24 8.56 -5.68 22.33
CA LYS A 24 8.41 -6.46 23.57
C LYS A 24 9.67 -6.46 24.45
N CYS A 25 10.84 -6.68 23.85
CA CYS A 25 12.10 -6.83 24.58
C CYS A 25 13.14 -5.75 24.28
N LEU A 26 12.84 -4.83 23.36
CA LEU A 26 13.71 -3.74 22.91
C LEU A 26 15.05 -4.19 22.30
N ARG A 27 15.20 -5.49 22.01
CA ARG A 27 16.37 -6.05 21.32
C ARG A 27 16.18 -6.02 19.81
N TYR A 28 17.30 -5.93 19.11
CA TYR A 28 17.34 -5.97 17.65
C TYR A 28 16.83 -7.30 17.10
N MET A 29 15.93 -7.21 16.14
CA MET A 29 15.43 -8.31 15.34
C MET A 29 16.24 -8.44 14.05
N LYS A 30 16.38 -9.67 13.58
CA LYS A 30 17.04 -10.00 12.31
C LYS A 30 16.01 -10.05 11.19
N TYR A 31 16.28 -9.31 10.12
CA TYR A 31 15.55 -9.38 8.86
C TYR A 31 16.10 -10.49 7.98
N ILE A 32 15.22 -11.41 7.62
CA ILE A 32 15.51 -12.53 6.74
C ILE A 32 14.79 -12.27 5.43
N SER A 33 15.55 -11.96 4.39
CA SER A 33 15.05 -11.61 3.06
C SER A 33 14.64 -12.82 2.22
N SER A 34 15.09 -14.02 2.58
CA SER A 34 14.70 -15.26 1.89
C SER A 34 13.20 -15.48 2.04
N GLN A 35 12.54 -15.84 0.94
CA GLN A 35 11.08 -15.94 0.94
C GLN A 35 10.59 -17.11 1.82
N PRO A 36 9.56 -16.91 2.67
CA PRO A 36 8.87 -15.64 2.90
C PRO A 36 9.70 -14.67 3.76
N SER A 37 9.77 -13.42 3.30
CA SER A 37 10.41 -12.31 4.02
C SER A 37 9.78 -12.12 5.40
N ARG A 38 10.63 -12.01 6.44
CA ARG A 38 10.22 -11.98 7.85
C ARG A 38 11.28 -11.34 8.75
N LEU A 39 10.85 -10.88 9.92
CA LEU A 39 11.70 -10.55 11.06
C LEU A 39 11.72 -11.72 12.04
N TYR A 40 12.85 -11.93 12.70
CA TYR A 40 13.00 -12.85 13.82
C TYR A 40 13.58 -12.13 15.02
N CYS A 41 12.90 -12.23 16.17
CA CYS A 41 13.43 -11.76 17.44
C CYS A 41 14.09 -12.93 18.18
N GLY A 42 15.41 -12.91 18.33
CA GLY A 42 16.13 -13.99 19.02
C GLY A 42 15.86 -14.07 20.52
N THR A 43 15.47 -12.97 21.17
CA THR A 43 15.19 -12.95 22.61
C THR A 43 13.77 -13.43 22.94
N CYS A 44 12.79 -13.10 22.10
CA CYS A 44 11.41 -13.56 22.28
C CYS A 44 11.13 -14.88 21.55
N GLU A 45 12.05 -15.33 20.70
CA GLU A 45 11.88 -16.49 19.80
C GLU A 45 10.66 -16.38 18.87
N GLU A 46 10.24 -15.15 18.56
CA GLU A 46 9.07 -14.87 17.73
C GLU A 46 9.43 -14.49 16.29
N VAL A 47 8.55 -14.85 15.36
CA VAL A 47 8.66 -14.55 13.92
C VAL A 47 7.54 -13.60 13.50
N TYR A 48 7.88 -12.52 12.80
CA TYR A 48 6.93 -11.59 12.21
C TYR A 48 7.06 -11.61 10.69
N PHE A 49 6.04 -12.09 9.99
CA PHE A 49 6.01 -12.07 8.53
C PHE A 49 5.89 -10.64 8.02
N LEU A 50 6.49 -10.38 6.87
CA LEU A 50 6.46 -9.08 6.21
C LEU A 50 5.78 -9.16 4.84
N PRO A 51 5.34 -8.03 4.27
CA PRO A 51 4.88 -8.00 2.88
C PRO A 51 5.94 -8.56 1.92
N GLN A 52 5.50 -9.35 0.95
CA GLN A 52 6.38 -10.01 -0.01
C GLN A 52 6.53 -9.17 -1.28
N LYS A 53 7.55 -9.48 -2.10
CA LYS A 53 7.77 -8.86 -3.43
C LYS A 53 7.96 -7.35 -3.41
N GLY A 54 8.71 -6.86 -2.42
CA GLY A 54 9.18 -5.48 -2.36
C GLY A 54 10.42 -5.37 -1.50
N THR A 55 10.84 -4.14 -1.24
CA THR A 55 11.98 -3.84 -0.38
C THR A 55 11.51 -3.46 1.02
N ILE A 56 12.25 -3.90 2.03
CA ILE A 56 11.98 -3.61 3.44
C ILE A 56 13.18 -2.83 3.99
N LYS A 57 12.91 -1.69 4.62
CA LYS A 57 13.90 -0.85 5.31
C LYS A 57 13.38 -0.39 6.67
N LEU A 58 14.28 0.00 7.57
CA LEU A 58 13.93 0.68 8.81
C LEU A 58 13.35 2.07 8.51
N TYR A 59 12.31 2.48 9.22
CA TYR A 59 11.63 3.75 8.99
C TYR A 59 11.90 4.76 10.10
N LYS A 60 12.99 5.54 9.93
CA LYS A 60 13.36 6.70 10.76
C LYS A 60 13.41 6.41 12.28
N GLU A 61 13.69 5.15 12.68
CA GLU A 61 13.68 4.70 14.08
C GLU A 61 12.38 5.04 14.85
N LEU A 62 11.29 5.29 14.12
CA LEU A 62 9.99 5.60 14.71
C LEU A 62 9.39 4.34 15.29
N THR A 63 8.70 4.45 16.43
CA THR A 63 8.02 3.34 17.07
C THR A 63 6.51 3.43 16.89
N CYS A 64 5.85 2.28 16.87
CA CYS A 64 4.39 2.23 16.94
C CYS A 64 3.93 2.62 18.35
N PRO A 65 2.95 3.53 18.50
CA PRO A 65 2.48 3.95 19.82
C PRO A 65 1.64 2.89 20.55
N LEU A 66 1.28 1.80 19.88
CA LEU A 66 0.51 0.71 20.47
C LEU A 66 1.39 -0.31 21.19
N ASP A 67 2.55 -0.61 20.62
CA ASP A 67 3.33 -1.80 20.99
C ASP A 67 4.85 -1.54 21.04
N ASN A 68 5.29 -0.30 20.79
CA ASN A 68 6.68 0.14 20.77
C ASN A 68 7.60 -0.54 19.73
N PHE A 69 7.06 -1.30 18.78
CA PHE A 69 7.89 -1.86 17.71
C PHE A 69 8.42 -0.75 16.81
N GLU A 70 9.70 -0.83 16.45
CA GLU A 70 10.27 0.05 15.42
C GLU A 70 9.60 -0.24 14.07
N LEU A 71 9.14 0.83 13.42
CA LEU A 71 8.42 0.79 12.18
C LEU A 71 9.36 0.47 11.03
N LEU A 72 8.84 -0.29 10.07
CA LEU A 72 9.48 -0.56 8.80
C LEU A 72 8.78 0.22 7.70
N ILE A 73 9.48 0.38 6.58
CA ILE A 73 8.88 0.82 5.33
C ILE A 73 9.00 -0.27 4.29
N PHE A 74 7.86 -0.58 3.67
CA PHE A 74 7.79 -1.42 2.49
C PHE A 74 7.67 -0.56 1.25
N SER A 75 8.43 -0.87 0.21
CA SER A 75 8.33 -0.22 -1.10
C SER A 75 8.24 -1.26 -2.22
N MET A 76 7.20 -1.14 -3.05
CA MET A 76 7.08 -1.93 -4.27
C MET A 76 8.07 -1.48 -5.34
N ALA A 77 8.46 -2.41 -6.22
CA ALA A 77 9.36 -2.09 -7.33
C ALA A 77 8.66 -1.30 -8.46
N GLY A 78 9.37 -0.30 -8.97
CA GLY A 78 8.97 0.54 -10.11
C GLY A 78 8.57 1.97 -9.72
N PRO A 79 8.46 2.87 -10.70
CA PRO A 79 8.21 4.31 -10.46
C PRO A 79 6.86 4.57 -9.77
N GLU A 80 5.82 3.84 -10.16
CA GLU A 80 4.48 3.91 -9.56
C GLU A 80 4.26 2.85 -8.45
N GLY A 81 5.36 2.34 -7.88
CA GLY A 81 5.29 1.43 -6.75
C GLY A 81 4.85 2.17 -5.49
N LYS A 82 3.80 1.69 -4.80
CA LYS A 82 3.43 2.30 -3.52
C LYS A 82 4.47 1.94 -2.46
N SER A 83 4.65 2.89 -1.55
CA SER A 83 5.43 2.71 -0.33
C SER A 83 4.53 2.99 0.85
N PHE A 84 4.73 2.27 1.95
CA PHE A 84 4.02 2.56 3.19
C PHE A 84 4.78 2.10 4.43
N PRO A 85 4.62 2.82 5.54
CA PRO A 85 5.07 2.37 6.84
C PRO A 85 4.19 1.21 7.37
N LEU A 86 4.81 0.29 8.10
CA LEU A 86 4.13 -0.79 8.80
C LEU A 86 4.78 -1.07 10.16
N CYS A 87 3.97 -1.43 11.15
CA CYS A 87 4.43 -2.03 12.39
C CYS A 87 4.51 -3.56 12.21
N PRO A 88 5.64 -4.22 12.52
CA PRO A 88 5.75 -5.68 12.44
C PRO A 88 4.69 -6.42 13.24
N TYR A 89 4.36 -5.93 14.45
CA TYR A 89 3.41 -6.60 15.32
C TYR A 89 1.97 -6.41 14.83
N CYS A 90 1.51 -5.17 14.61
CA CYS A 90 0.18 -4.89 14.05
C CYS A 90 -0.05 -5.57 12.69
N TYR A 91 0.99 -5.70 11.85
CA TYR A 91 0.87 -6.41 10.58
C TYR A 91 0.57 -7.90 10.77
N ASN A 92 1.11 -8.53 11.80
CA ASN A 92 0.89 -9.97 12.07
C ASN A 92 -0.29 -10.23 13.00
N ASN A 93 -0.59 -9.28 13.88
CA ASN A 93 -1.59 -9.36 14.93
C ASN A 93 -2.39 -8.05 14.92
N PRO A 94 -3.28 -7.84 13.93
CA PRO A 94 -4.08 -6.62 13.88
C PRO A 94 -4.94 -6.51 15.16
N PRO A 95 -4.80 -5.45 15.96
CA PRO A 95 -5.44 -5.37 17.27
C PRO A 95 -6.89 -4.89 17.22
N PHE A 96 -7.49 -4.78 16.03
CA PHE A 96 -8.84 -4.23 15.84
C PHE A 96 -9.73 -5.27 15.16
N GLU A 97 -10.91 -5.49 15.76
CA GLU A 97 -11.93 -6.38 15.20
C GLU A 97 -12.42 -5.88 13.84
N GLY A 98 -12.72 -6.80 12.92
CA GLY A 98 -13.23 -6.47 11.58
C GLY A 98 -12.19 -6.00 10.55
N VAL A 99 -10.93 -5.79 10.95
CA VAL A 99 -9.80 -5.57 10.00
C VAL A 99 -9.78 -6.71 8.98
N ASP A 100 -9.89 -7.96 9.43
CA ASP A 100 -9.92 -9.13 8.53
C ASP A 100 -11.04 -9.08 7.49
N THR A 101 -12.20 -8.48 7.81
CA THR A 101 -13.36 -8.34 6.91
C THR A 101 -13.30 -7.10 6.01
N LEU A 102 -12.68 -6.00 6.46
CA LEU A 102 -12.49 -4.80 5.65
C LEU A 102 -11.50 -5.04 4.49
N PHE A 103 -10.63 -6.04 4.64
CA PHE A 103 -9.58 -6.38 3.68
C PHE A 103 -9.84 -7.66 2.89
N ASP A 104 -11.09 -8.13 2.79
CA ASP A 104 -11.49 -9.34 2.05
C ASP A 104 -11.13 -9.32 0.54
N ALA A 105 -10.62 -8.20 0.00
CA ALA A 105 -9.95 -8.16 -1.30
C ALA A 105 -8.53 -8.80 -1.32
N ALA A 106 -7.92 -9.04 -0.16
CA ALA A 106 -6.65 -9.75 0.01
C ALA A 106 -6.84 -11.27 0.19
N ARG A 107 -8.05 -11.71 0.51
CA ARG A 107 -8.39 -13.13 0.57
C ARG A 107 -8.62 -13.65 -0.84
N THR A 108 -7.54 -14.09 -1.46
CA THR A 108 -7.68 -15.14 -2.46
C THR A 108 -8.27 -16.34 -1.72
N SER A 109 -9.51 -16.70 -2.03
CA SER A 109 -10.25 -17.78 -1.39
C SER A 109 -9.38 -19.03 -1.19
N GLY A 110 -9.37 -19.57 0.05
CA GLY A 110 -8.99 -20.97 0.27
C GLY A 110 -7.83 -21.30 1.22
N SER A 111 -7.37 -20.42 2.10
CA SER A 111 -6.41 -20.86 3.15
C SER A 111 -6.77 -20.37 4.55
N ASN A 112 -7.35 -21.27 5.36
CA ASN A 112 -7.54 -21.15 6.82
C ASN A 112 -6.21 -21.21 7.60
N LYS A 113 -5.16 -20.53 7.13
CA LYS A 113 -3.90 -20.38 7.89
C LYS A 113 -3.56 -18.91 7.95
N LEU A 114 -3.46 -18.39 9.18
CA LEU A 114 -3.03 -17.04 9.58
C LEU A 114 -1.54 -16.81 9.24
N GLY A 115 -1.18 -17.00 7.98
CA GLY A 115 0.20 -16.93 7.54
C GLY A 115 0.22 -16.82 6.03
N LYS A 116 0.69 -15.66 5.56
CA LYS A 116 0.88 -15.24 4.16
C LYS A 116 -0.23 -14.34 3.61
N GLY A 117 -0.12 -13.05 3.91
CA GLY A 117 -0.34 -12.04 2.87
C GLY A 117 -1.38 -10.94 3.10
N ALA A 118 -2.09 -10.90 4.23
CA ALA A 118 -3.12 -9.88 4.49
C ALA A 118 -2.90 -9.16 5.84
N GLY A 119 -1.66 -8.89 6.21
CA GLY A 119 -1.38 -8.13 7.43
C GLY A 119 -1.82 -6.67 7.33
N MET A 120 -2.08 -6.01 8.47
CA MET A 120 -2.53 -4.62 8.54
C MET A 120 -1.35 -3.62 8.47
N PRO A 121 -1.15 -2.90 7.36
CA PRO A 121 -0.18 -1.81 7.28
C PRO A 121 -0.67 -0.57 8.05
N CYS A 122 0.22 0.39 8.33
CA CYS A 122 -0.15 1.54 9.16
C CYS A 122 -1.23 2.42 8.52
N PHE A 123 -1.27 2.54 7.20
CA PHE A 123 -2.31 3.31 6.50
C PHE A 123 -3.72 2.70 6.60
N LEU A 124 -3.85 1.53 7.21
CA LEU A 124 -5.11 0.88 7.56
C LEU A 124 -5.37 0.88 9.07
N CYS A 125 -4.42 1.36 9.87
CA CYS A 125 -4.57 1.45 11.31
C CYS A 125 -5.60 2.54 11.65
N PRO A 126 -6.64 2.24 12.45
CA PRO A 126 -7.60 3.22 12.95
C PRO A 126 -7.15 3.90 14.25
N HIS A 127 -5.92 3.69 14.73
CA HIS A 127 -5.51 4.27 16.01
C HIS A 127 -5.19 5.77 15.91
N PRO A 128 -5.86 6.66 16.66
CA PRO A 128 -5.70 8.11 16.51
C PRO A 128 -4.31 8.61 16.92
N SER A 129 -3.61 7.94 17.83
CA SER A 129 -2.24 8.33 18.20
C SER A 129 -1.18 7.87 17.19
N CYS A 130 -1.52 6.96 16.28
CA CYS A 130 -0.61 6.51 15.23
C CYS A 130 -0.54 7.60 14.15
N ARG A 131 0.63 8.26 14.04
CA ARG A 131 0.88 9.30 13.02
C ARG A 131 0.74 8.81 11.58
N HIS A 132 0.79 7.50 11.37
CA HIS A 132 0.69 6.86 10.06
C HIS A 132 -0.67 6.19 9.82
N SER A 133 -1.61 6.34 10.76
CA SER A 133 -2.98 5.82 10.67
C SER A 133 -3.73 6.43 9.50
N VAL A 134 -4.81 5.75 9.08
CA VAL A 134 -5.78 6.32 8.13
C VAL A 134 -6.44 7.57 8.71
N ILE A 135 -6.59 7.65 10.04
CA ILE A 135 -7.19 8.81 10.71
C ILE A 135 -6.28 10.03 10.59
N ALA A 136 -4.96 9.85 10.76
CA ALA A 136 -4.00 10.96 10.71
C ALA A 136 -3.59 11.35 9.29
N GLN A 137 -3.49 10.39 8.37
CA GLN A 137 -2.96 10.60 7.01
C GLN A 137 -4.04 10.58 5.92
N GLY A 138 -5.29 10.26 6.25
CA GLY A 138 -6.41 10.26 5.32
C GLY A 138 -6.79 11.68 4.92
N VAL A 139 -6.98 11.89 3.61
CA VAL A 139 -7.26 13.21 3.04
C VAL A 139 -8.71 13.32 2.56
N CYS A 140 -9.11 12.49 1.62
CA CYS A 140 -10.47 12.51 1.06
C CYS A 140 -10.91 11.11 0.61
N ALA A 141 -12.19 10.99 0.22
CA ALA A 141 -12.72 9.77 -0.35
C ALA A 141 -12.05 9.45 -1.70
N CYS A 142 -11.84 8.17 -1.98
CA CYS A 142 -11.35 7.73 -3.27
C CYS A 142 -12.47 7.85 -4.33
N PRO A 143 -12.20 8.44 -5.51
CA PRO A 143 -13.22 8.55 -6.56
C PRO A 143 -13.55 7.20 -7.24
N GLU A 144 -12.73 6.17 -7.05
CA GLU A 144 -12.87 4.88 -7.75
C GLU A 144 -13.44 3.74 -6.87
N CYS A 145 -13.54 3.92 -5.56
CA CYS A 145 -14.02 2.90 -4.62
C CYS A 145 -14.40 3.51 -3.27
N SER A 146 -14.89 2.69 -2.34
CA SER A 146 -15.21 3.07 -0.96
C SER A 146 -14.00 3.31 -0.04
N GLY A 147 -12.80 3.48 -0.61
CA GLY A 147 -11.56 3.69 0.13
C GLY A 147 -11.29 5.16 0.43
N THR A 148 -10.21 5.40 1.17
CA THR A 148 -9.69 6.74 1.50
C THR A 148 -8.36 6.95 0.80
N LEU A 149 -8.16 8.14 0.23
CA LEU A 149 -6.87 8.60 -0.27
C LEU A 149 -6.00 9.03 0.92
N VAL A 150 -4.86 8.36 1.09
CA VAL A 150 -3.94 8.55 2.21
C VAL A 150 -2.63 9.13 1.68
N LEU A 151 -2.07 10.12 2.39
CA LEU A 151 -0.79 10.73 2.06
C LEU A 151 0.37 9.73 2.21
N ASP A 152 1.22 9.61 1.19
CA ASP A 152 2.45 8.83 1.26
C ASP A 152 3.57 9.65 1.92
N PRO A 153 3.97 9.36 3.17
CA PRO A 153 4.91 10.18 3.92
C PRO A 153 6.36 10.10 3.39
N VAL A 154 6.64 9.22 2.42
CA VAL A 154 7.96 9.08 1.79
C VAL A 154 7.95 9.36 0.30
N SER A 155 6.87 9.94 -0.21
CA SER A 155 6.75 10.24 -1.64
C SER A 155 7.53 11.47 -2.08
N ALA A 156 8.05 12.26 -1.14
CA ALA A 156 8.93 13.40 -1.43
C ALA A 156 10.06 13.00 -2.41
N PRO A 157 10.38 13.84 -3.41
CA PRO A 157 9.76 15.14 -3.72
C PRO A 157 8.49 15.02 -4.61
N LYS A 158 8.12 13.81 -5.04
CA LYS A 158 6.96 13.54 -5.90
C LYS A 158 5.76 13.13 -5.05
N TRP A 159 5.27 14.10 -4.28
CA TRP A 159 4.19 13.89 -3.33
C TRP A 159 2.96 13.24 -3.97
N ARG A 160 2.38 12.27 -3.27
CA ARG A 160 1.23 11.54 -3.77
C ARG A 160 0.30 11.07 -2.66
N LEU A 161 -0.97 10.96 -2.98
CA LEU A 161 -1.95 10.18 -2.24
C LEU A 161 -2.13 8.82 -2.91
N TYR A 162 -2.39 7.79 -2.13
CA TYR A 162 -2.83 6.50 -2.64
C TYR A 162 -4.10 6.05 -1.95
N CYS A 163 -4.96 5.38 -2.71
CA CYS A 163 -6.10 4.72 -2.11
C CYS A 163 -5.63 3.52 -1.29
N ASN A 164 -6.20 3.39 -0.09
CA ASN A 164 -5.95 2.27 0.82
C ASN A 164 -6.64 0.95 0.39
N MET A 165 -7.57 0.98 -0.59
CA MET A 165 -8.31 -0.19 -1.06
C MET A 165 -8.07 -0.55 -2.54
N CYS A 166 -7.81 0.42 -3.41
CA CYS A 166 -7.63 0.17 -4.86
C CYS A 166 -6.28 0.68 -5.39
N SER A 167 -6.11 0.70 -6.72
CA SER A 167 -4.92 1.21 -7.40
C SER A 167 -4.89 2.72 -7.63
N CYS A 168 -5.95 3.46 -7.29
CA CYS A 168 -6.01 4.91 -7.46
C CYS A 168 -4.83 5.60 -6.75
N LEU A 169 -4.19 6.50 -7.48
CA LEU A 169 -3.04 7.30 -7.07
C LEU A 169 -3.30 8.74 -7.51
N VAL A 170 -2.99 9.71 -6.66
CA VAL A 170 -3.17 11.12 -6.97
C VAL A 170 -1.84 11.82 -6.74
N LEU A 171 -1.26 12.39 -7.78
CA LEU A 171 -0.07 13.23 -7.68
C LEU A 171 -0.48 14.59 -7.14
N LEU A 172 0.28 15.06 -6.16
CA LEU A 172 0.11 16.36 -5.51
C LEU A 172 1.03 17.41 -6.17
N PRO A 173 0.84 18.70 -5.87
CA PRO A 173 1.57 19.78 -6.52
C PRO A 173 3.09 19.55 -6.57
N HIS A 174 3.66 19.73 -7.76
CA HIS A 174 5.11 19.67 -7.96
C HIS A 174 5.81 20.84 -7.26
N GLY A 175 7.10 20.67 -6.96
CA GLY A 175 7.90 21.74 -6.33
C GLY A 175 7.64 21.93 -4.84
N ALA A 176 6.77 21.15 -4.21
CA ALA A 176 6.59 21.17 -2.76
C ALA A 176 7.78 20.51 -2.04
N HIS A 177 8.40 21.26 -1.12
CA HIS A 177 9.42 20.73 -0.22
C HIS A 177 8.79 19.85 0.87
N ARG A 178 7.59 20.19 1.32
CA ARG A 178 6.84 19.42 2.32
C ARG A 178 5.33 19.50 2.04
N ILE A 179 4.65 18.37 2.24
CA ILE A 179 3.19 18.32 2.35
C ILE A 179 2.82 17.56 3.63
N ALA A 180 1.84 18.06 4.37
CA ALA A 180 1.33 17.44 5.59
C ALA A 180 -0.20 17.55 5.68
N THR A 181 -0.83 16.57 6.33
CA THR A 181 -2.23 16.67 6.74
C THR A 181 -2.37 17.53 7.99
N THR A 182 -3.47 18.27 8.09
CA THR A 182 -3.84 19.02 9.30
C THR A 182 -4.93 18.30 10.08
N ARG A 183 -5.42 18.91 11.18
CA ARG A 183 -6.60 18.43 11.93
C ARG A 183 -7.90 19.06 11.45
N GLU A 184 -7.82 20.00 10.52
CA GLU A 184 -8.95 20.79 10.06
C GLU A 184 -9.67 20.08 8.91
N ARG A 185 -10.97 20.33 8.82
CA ARG A 185 -11.87 19.74 7.82
C ARG A 185 -12.43 20.86 6.95
N CYS A 186 -12.51 20.58 5.65
CA CYS A 186 -13.15 21.48 4.71
C CYS A 186 -14.65 21.61 5.02
N PRO A 187 -15.20 22.83 5.14
CA PRO A 187 -16.61 23.02 5.46
C PRO A 187 -17.56 22.53 4.36
N ASP A 188 -17.10 22.44 3.11
CA ASP A 188 -17.94 22.10 1.96
C ASP A 188 -18.01 20.60 1.67
N CYS A 189 -16.90 19.87 1.86
CA CYS A 189 -16.78 18.46 1.47
C CYS A 189 -16.24 17.52 2.56
N ASP A 190 -15.96 18.03 3.77
CA ASP A 190 -15.43 17.29 4.94
C ASP A 190 -14.08 16.57 4.70
N SER A 191 -13.40 16.90 3.61
CA SER A 191 -12.04 16.41 3.35
C SER A 191 -11.04 17.10 4.29
N THR A 192 -9.98 16.40 4.66
CA THR A 192 -8.90 16.96 5.48
C THR A 192 -8.19 18.08 4.72
N ILE A 193 -8.00 19.21 5.39
CA ILE A 193 -7.18 20.31 4.89
C ILE A 193 -5.71 19.88 4.90
N ILE A 194 -4.97 20.22 3.85
CA ILE A 194 -3.53 19.95 3.76
C ILE A 194 -2.74 21.25 3.81
N GLU A 195 -1.53 21.15 4.36
CA GLU A 195 -0.52 22.19 4.33
C GLU A 195 0.53 21.83 3.27
N VAL A 196 0.77 22.75 2.34
CA VAL A 196 1.75 22.62 1.27
C VAL A 196 2.80 23.72 1.41
N ASP A 197 4.05 23.34 1.63
CA ASP A 197 5.20 24.23 1.67
C ASP A 197 6.00 24.09 0.37
N PHE A 198 5.81 25.05 -0.52
CA PHE A 198 6.46 25.14 -1.82
C PHE A 198 7.93 25.55 -1.71
N ASN A 199 8.74 25.11 -2.68
CA ASN A 199 10.10 25.61 -2.78
C ASN A 199 10.08 27.11 -3.13
N LYS A 200 10.86 27.90 -2.39
CA LYS A 200 11.05 29.35 -2.60
C LYS A 200 11.32 29.74 -4.05
N ASN A 201 12.03 28.88 -4.79
CA ASN A 201 12.44 29.16 -6.17
C ASN A 201 11.38 28.81 -7.22
N SER A 202 10.32 28.11 -6.84
CA SER A 202 9.31 27.58 -7.78
C SER A 202 7.90 27.63 -7.19
N THR A 203 7.65 28.55 -6.26
CA THR A 203 6.33 28.68 -5.63
C THR A 203 5.31 29.23 -6.65
N PRO A 204 4.11 28.64 -6.74
CA PRO A 204 3.04 29.17 -7.59
C PRO A 204 2.24 30.29 -6.90
N LEU A 205 2.56 30.63 -5.64
CA LEU A 205 1.83 31.62 -4.86
C LEU A 205 2.27 33.05 -5.18
N GLU A 206 1.36 33.99 -4.97
CA GLU A 206 1.61 35.42 -5.11
C GLU A 206 2.61 35.93 -4.04
N ASP A 207 3.26 37.07 -4.33
CA ASP A 207 4.20 37.77 -3.44
C ASP A 207 5.39 36.93 -2.91
N GLY A 208 5.68 35.79 -3.54
CA GLY A 208 6.76 34.90 -3.13
C GLY A 208 6.46 34.11 -1.85
N ALA A 209 5.18 34.05 -1.42
CA ALA A 209 4.76 33.17 -0.35
C ALA A 209 5.09 31.70 -0.69
N THR A 210 5.36 30.86 0.31
CA THR A 210 5.61 29.43 0.08
C THR A 210 4.61 28.50 0.74
N LEU A 211 3.87 28.99 1.73
CA LEU A 211 2.93 28.21 2.50
C LEU A 211 1.51 28.41 1.97
N HIS A 212 0.86 27.32 1.57
CA HIS A 212 -0.56 27.29 1.24
C HIS A 212 -1.27 26.24 2.08
N VAL A 213 -2.47 26.57 2.57
CA VAL A 213 -3.30 25.69 3.38
C VAL A 213 -4.68 25.63 2.75
N GLY A 214 -5.10 24.45 2.32
CA GLY A 214 -6.35 24.32 1.56
C GLY A 214 -6.84 22.89 1.39
N CYS A 215 -8.06 22.76 0.88
CA CYS A 215 -8.67 21.48 0.54
C CYS A 215 -8.31 21.08 -0.89
N ILE A 216 -7.78 19.86 -1.10
CA ILE A 216 -7.42 19.39 -2.45
C ILE A 216 -8.59 19.29 -3.45
N LEU A 217 -9.84 19.34 -2.97
CA LEU A 217 -11.04 19.24 -3.80
C LEU A 217 -11.72 20.58 -4.04
N CYS A 218 -11.71 21.47 -3.04
CA CYS A 218 -12.46 22.73 -3.06
C CYS A 218 -11.59 23.98 -3.23
N ASP A 219 -10.28 23.88 -2.98
CA ASP A 219 -9.33 24.97 -3.22
C ASP A 219 -8.93 24.98 -4.70
N ASP A 220 -9.25 26.06 -5.41
CA ASP A 220 -9.03 26.16 -6.87
C ASP A 220 -7.57 25.96 -7.26
N LEU A 221 -6.63 26.52 -6.48
CA LEU A 221 -5.20 26.39 -6.75
C LEU A 221 -4.76 24.94 -6.58
N LEU A 222 -5.01 24.32 -5.43
CA LEU A 222 -4.59 22.94 -5.17
C LEU A 222 -5.27 21.97 -6.13
N HIS A 223 -6.56 22.16 -6.42
CA HIS A 223 -7.30 21.29 -7.33
C HIS A 223 -6.71 21.31 -8.74
N SER A 224 -6.31 22.49 -9.24
CA SER A 224 -5.69 22.65 -10.57
C SER A 224 -4.31 21.99 -10.70
N LEU A 225 -3.62 21.75 -9.58
CA LEU A 225 -2.25 21.22 -9.52
C LEU A 225 -2.19 19.71 -9.24
N VAL A 226 -3.35 19.05 -9.15
CA VAL A 226 -3.47 17.62 -8.85
C VAL A 226 -3.68 16.79 -10.12
N GLU A 227 -3.01 15.64 -10.22
CA GLU A 227 -3.15 14.71 -11.36
C GLU A 227 -3.54 13.30 -10.87
N VAL A 228 -4.65 12.75 -11.35
CA VAL A 228 -5.08 11.38 -11.00
C VAL A 228 -4.42 10.35 -11.93
N LYS A 229 -3.81 9.31 -11.33
CA LYS A 229 -3.16 8.17 -12.00
C LYS A 229 -3.60 6.84 -11.40
N HIS A 230 -3.24 5.76 -12.08
CA HIS A 230 -3.43 4.40 -11.59
C HIS A 230 -2.08 3.76 -11.28
N GLY A 231 -1.83 3.45 -10.00
CA GLY A 231 -0.66 2.72 -9.55
C GLY A 231 -0.78 1.19 -9.73
N LYS A 232 0.26 0.45 -9.37
CA LYS A 232 0.19 -1.02 -9.32
C LYS A 232 -0.69 -1.45 -8.14
N SER A 233 -1.70 -2.29 -8.40
CA SER A 233 -2.63 -2.76 -7.35
C SER A 233 -1.97 -3.69 -6.33
N PHE A 234 -2.29 -3.50 -5.05
CA PHE A 234 -1.95 -4.39 -3.92
C PHE A 234 -2.80 -5.64 -3.91
N PHE A 235 -4.10 -5.40 -4.04
CA PHE A 235 -5.12 -6.42 -4.08
C PHE A 235 -5.30 -6.73 -5.55
N LYS A 236 -4.84 -7.91 -6.00
CA LYS A 236 -5.33 -8.39 -7.28
C LYS A 236 -6.84 -8.46 -7.13
N ARG A 237 -7.59 -7.55 -7.78
CA ARG A 237 -8.97 -7.87 -8.12
C ARG A 237 -8.88 -9.23 -8.80
N ALA A 238 -9.51 -10.24 -8.23
CA ALA A 238 -9.77 -11.50 -8.91
C ALA A 238 -10.74 -11.21 -10.06
N GLY A 239 -10.28 -10.44 -11.04
CA GLY A 239 -10.99 -10.07 -12.22
C GLY A 239 -10.80 -11.19 -13.22
N ARG A 240 -11.82 -12.06 -13.28
CA ARG A 240 -12.09 -13.07 -14.30
C ARG A 240 -10.90 -13.98 -14.60
N ALA A 241 -11.09 -15.26 -14.30
CA ALA A 241 -10.58 -16.30 -15.18
C ALA A 241 -10.82 -15.83 -16.62
N ARG A 242 -9.73 -15.41 -17.31
CA ARG A 242 -9.68 -15.55 -18.75
C ARG A 242 -10.13 -16.99 -18.96
N ARG A 243 -11.29 -17.18 -19.60
CA ARG A 243 -11.65 -18.44 -20.21
C ARG A 243 -10.42 -18.85 -21.00
N ARG A 244 -9.56 -19.68 -20.39
CA ARG A 244 -8.55 -20.45 -21.09
C ARG A 244 -9.40 -21.25 -22.04
N GLY A 245 -9.28 -20.91 -23.32
CA GLY A 245 -9.99 -21.59 -24.37
C GLY A 245 -9.95 -23.07 -24.11
N ALA A 246 -11.12 -23.63 -23.88
CA ALA A 246 -11.34 -25.03 -24.13
C ALA A 246 -10.90 -25.30 -25.57
N GLY A 247 -10.04 -26.30 -25.72
CA GLY A 247 -9.85 -27.01 -26.97
C GLY A 247 -8.76 -26.46 -27.89
N ARG A 248 -7.66 -27.21 -27.98
CA ARG A 248 -7.13 -27.72 -29.25
C ARG A 248 -6.16 -28.87 -28.97
N ASN A 249 -6.75 -30.07 -28.85
CA ASN A 249 -6.32 -31.30 -29.54
C ASN A 249 -7.31 -32.41 -29.20
N ALA A 250 -8.55 -32.26 -29.70
CA ALA A 250 -9.47 -33.36 -29.90
C ALA A 250 -9.59 -33.55 -31.41
N PHE A 251 -9.10 -34.70 -31.85
CA PHE A 251 -9.51 -35.53 -32.98
C PHE A 251 -10.23 -34.90 -34.19
N ARG A 252 -9.62 -35.15 -35.35
CA ARG A 252 -10.20 -35.11 -36.71
C ARG A 252 -11.61 -35.71 -36.78
N GLY A 253 -12.56 -34.94 -37.34
CA GLY A 253 -13.83 -35.41 -37.91
C GLY A 253 -14.67 -34.20 -38.36
N ARG A 254 -14.63 -33.77 -39.62
CA ARG A 254 -15.45 -34.15 -40.80
C ARG A 254 -16.90 -33.61 -40.75
N GLY A 255 -17.23 -32.68 -41.67
CA GLY A 255 -18.61 -32.25 -42.05
C GLY A 255 -18.89 -30.76 -41.78
N ARG A 256 -18.95 -29.84 -42.76
CA ARG A 256 -20.00 -29.52 -43.78
C ARG A 256 -21.02 -28.45 -43.30
N GLY A 257 -21.21 -27.39 -44.11
CA GLY A 257 -22.32 -26.41 -44.07
C GLY A 257 -21.91 -25.01 -43.59
N PHE A 258 -21.57 -24.02 -44.44
CA PHE A 258 -22.39 -23.11 -45.28
C PHE A 258 -23.34 -22.18 -44.49
N GLY A 259 -23.10 -20.86 -44.60
CA GLY A 259 -24.00 -19.80 -44.10
C GLY A 259 -23.27 -18.44 -43.96
N LYS A 260 -23.40 -17.58 -44.96
CA LYS A 260 -23.02 -16.15 -44.93
C LYS A 260 -23.98 -15.35 -44.04
N GLU A 261 -23.49 -14.27 -43.43
CA GLU A 261 -24.06 -12.90 -43.38
C GLU A 261 -23.43 -12.13 -42.21
N LEU A 262 -22.56 -11.15 -42.51
CA LEU A 262 -22.84 -9.71 -42.65
C LEU A 262 -22.75 -8.98 -41.30
N ASP A 263 -21.71 -8.15 -41.23
CA ASP A 263 -21.30 -7.26 -40.13
C ASP A 263 -22.06 -5.93 -40.24
N PRO A 264 -22.79 -5.47 -39.20
CA PRO A 264 -23.26 -4.10 -39.14
C PRO A 264 -22.48 -3.29 -38.10
N LYS A 265 -21.56 -2.47 -38.62
CA LYS A 265 -21.19 -1.18 -38.01
C LYS A 265 -22.45 -0.33 -37.79
N MET A 266 -22.63 0.23 -36.59
CA MET A 266 -23.14 1.58 -36.27
C MET A 266 -22.72 1.86 -34.81
N SER A 267 -22.00 2.90 -34.38
CA SER A 267 -22.07 4.37 -34.54
C SER A 267 -23.33 5.02 -33.95
N PHE A 268 -23.09 6.01 -33.06
CA PHE A 268 -24.01 7.02 -32.47
C PHE A 268 -24.96 6.50 -31.37
N LEU A 269 -25.48 7.24 -30.38
CA LEU A 269 -25.24 8.49 -29.63
C LEU A 269 -26.48 8.59 -28.70
N TYR A 270 -26.35 9.13 -27.48
CA TYR A 270 -27.42 9.52 -26.52
C TYR A 270 -28.34 8.39 -26.00
N PHE A 271 -28.72 8.28 -24.73
CA PHE A 271 -28.95 9.25 -23.64
C PHE A 271 -28.11 8.98 -22.39
#